data_AF-A0AAU8DSN1-F1
#
_entry.id   AF-A0AAU8DSN1-F1
#
_cell.length_a   1.000
_cell.length_b   1.000
_cell.length_c   1.000
_cell.angle_alpha   90.00
_cell.angle_beta   90.00
_cell.angle_gamma   90.00
#
_symmetry.space_group_name_H-M   'P 1'
#
loop_
_entity.id
_entity.type
_entity.pdbx_description
1 polymer ?
#
loop_
_entity_poly.entity_id
_entity_poly.type
_entity_poly.pdbx_seq_one_letter_code
_entity_poly.pdbx_strand_id
1 'polypeptide(L)'
;MTLTLDHEPTAWLRAQLQGIDDAQPGCRHIRTGRGVKLPAVFALWQPGFVTCHPCAAALLPATGSASDRTCDRCHRQCIPALGDPIHPAATQVGAILVLLGLCRQCLRREVPQ
;
A
#
# COMPACT_ATOMS: atom_id res chain seq x y z
N MET A 1 -30.20 13.51 4.99
CA MET A 1 -28.74 13.67 5.13
C MET A 1 -28.11 12.51 4.39
N THR A 2 -27.74 12.75 3.14
CA THR A 2 -27.33 11.69 2.21
C THR A 2 -25.89 11.32 2.53
N LEU A 3 -25.68 10.15 3.13
CA LEU A 3 -24.36 9.54 3.28
C LEU A 3 -23.89 9.08 1.90
N THR A 4 -23.38 10.00 1.09
CA THR A 4 -22.44 9.61 0.05
C THR A 4 -21.15 9.22 0.77
N LEU A 5 -21.00 7.91 0.99
CA LEU A 5 -19.72 7.27 1.21
C LEU A 5 -18.90 7.52 -0.05
N ASP A 6 -18.32 8.71 -0.15
CA ASP A 6 -17.34 8.98 -1.19
C ASP A 6 -16.14 8.11 -0.85
N HIS A 7 -16.10 6.92 -1.46
CA HIS A 7 -14.95 6.02 -1.51
C HIS A 7 -13.77 6.65 -2.29
N GLU A 8 -13.79 7.98 -2.48
CA GLU A 8 -12.73 8.71 -3.13
C GLU A 8 -11.48 8.66 -2.25
N PRO A 9 -10.34 8.22 -2.82
CA PRO A 9 -9.07 8.36 -2.15
C PRO A 9 -8.84 9.84 -1.78
N THR A 10 -8.34 10.09 -0.57
CA THR A 10 -7.97 11.44 -0.15
C THR A 10 -6.96 12.04 -1.14
N ALA A 11 -6.79 13.37 -1.10
CA ALA A 11 -5.81 14.05 -1.96
C ALA A 11 -4.38 13.49 -1.81
N TRP A 12 -4.00 13.08 -0.60
CA TRP A 12 -2.71 12.43 -0.36
C TRP A 12 -2.62 11.06 -1.02
N LEU A 13 -3.64 10.20 -0.84
CA LEU A 13 -3.62 8.86 -1.42
C LEU A 13 -3.58 8.99 -2.94
N ARG A 14 -4.37 9.88 -3.54
CA ARG A 14 -4.29 10.19 -4.98
C ARG A 14 -2.88 10.58 -5.43
N ALA A 15 -2.20 11.45 -4.68
CA ALA A 15 -0.83 11.85 -5.01
C ALA A 15 0.16 10.66 -4.94
N GLN A 16 0.00 9.74 -3.99
CA GLN A 16 0.83 8.52 -3.94
C GLN A 16 0.56 7.59 -5.14
N LEU A 17 -0.71 7.52 -5.57
CA LEU A 17 -1.13 6.65 -6.66
C LEU A 17 -0.71 7.17 -8.05
N GLN A 18 -0.43 8.47 -8.21
CA GLN A 18 0.05 9.04 -9.47
C GLN A 18 1.37 8.40 -9.95
N GLY A 19 2.22 7.93 -9.04
CA GLY A 19 3.49 7.28 -9.38
C GLY A 19 3.37 5.79 -9.74
N ILE A 20 2.17 5.21 -9.71
CA ILE A 20 1.98 3.79 -10.02
C ILE A 20 2.24 3.48 -11.49
N ASP A 21 1.89 4.40 -12.39
CA ASP A 21 2.05 4.21 -13.83
C ASP A 21 3.53 4.10 -14.23
N ASP A 22 4.44 4.69 -13.44
CA ASP A 22 5.89 4.61 -13.63
C ASP A 22 6.52 3.37 -12.96
N ALA A 23 5.72 2.54 -12.29
CA ALA A 23 6.24 1.41 -11.53
C ALA A 23 6.79 0.31 -12.45
N GLN A 24 8.03 -0.11 -12.19
CA GLN A 24 8.70 -1.13 -12.98
C GLN A 24 8.31 -2.56 -12.55
N PRO A 25 8.43 -3.55 -13.45
CA PRO A 25 8.22 -4.95 -13.09
C PRO A 25 9.22 -5.47 -12.03
N GLY A 26 8.75 -5.61 -10.79
CA GLY A 26 9.50 -6.16 -9.66
C GLY A 26 9.66 -7.69 -9.69
N CYS A 27 8.95 -8.39 -10.58
CA CYS A 27 9.11 -9.84 -10.78
C CYS A 27 9.19 -10.23 -12.26
N ARG A 28 9.81 -11.38 -12.53
CA ARG A 28 9.96 -11.91 -13.90
C ARG A 28 8.62 -12.21 -14.57
N HIS A 29 7.60 -12.59 -13.81
CA HIS A 29 6.26 -12.90 -14.34
C HIS A 29 5.64 -11.68 -15.02
N ILE A 30 5.61 -10.53 -14.35
CA ILE A 30 5.12 -9.28 -14.96
C ILE A 30 6.01 -8.88 -16.13
N ARG A 31 7.34 -8.93 -15.97
CA ARG A 31 8.29 -8.53 -17.01
C ARG A 31 8.15 -9.32 -18.31
N THR A 32 7.77 -10.60 -18.21
CA THR A 32 7.64 -11.50 -19.36
C THR A 32 6.19 -11.69 -19.81
N GLY A 33 5.22 -11.13 -19.09
CA GLY A 33 3.79 -11.35 -19.31
C GLY A 33 3.30 -12.79 -19.08
N ARG A 34 4.18 -13.73 -18.71
CA ARG A 34 3.82 -15.15 -18.55
C ARG A 34 3.29 -15.44 -17.16
N GLY A 35 2.10 -16.03 -17.10
CA GLY A 35 1.49 -16.47 -15.84
C GLY A 35 1.10 -15.34 -14.89
N VAL A 36 0.99 -14.10 -15.41
CA VAL A 36 0.50 -12.97 -14.61
C VAL A 36 -0.97 -13.19 -14.31
N LYS A 37 -1.27 -13.43 -13.03
CA LYS A 37 -2.62 -13.34 -12.51
C LYS A 37 -2.76 -11.96 -11.89
N LEU A 38 -3.69 -11.18 -12.43
CA LEU A 38 -4.13 -9.93 -11.81
C LEU A 38 -4.89 -10.23 -10.50
N PRO A 39 -4.91 -9.30 -9.53
CA PRO A 39 -4.28 -7.98 -9.59
C PRO A 39 -2.75 -8.02 -9.45
N ALA A 40 -2.06 -7.04 -10.03
CA ALA A 40 -0.69 -6.73 -9.66
C ALA A 40 -0.67 -6.07 -8.27
N VAL A 41 0.45 -6.08 -7.58
CA VAL A 41 0.59 -5.60 -6.21
C VAL A 41 1.68 -4.54 -6.15
N PHE A 42 1.32 -3.38 -5.62
CA PHE A 42 2.19 -2.25 -5.31
C PHE A 42 2.21 -2.05 -3.79
N ALA A 43 3.33 -1.58 -3.23
CA ALA A 43 3.44 -1.26 -1.82
C ALA A 43 3.97 0.18 -1.64
N LEU A 44 3.26 1.01 -0.87
CA LEU A 44 3.65 2.42 -0.70
C LEU A 44 5.04 2.58 -0.03
N TRP A 45 5.42 1.66 0.85
CA TRP A 45 6.73 1.66 1.51
C TRP A 45 7.89 1.22 0.61
N GLN A 46 7.60 0.69 -0.60
CA GLN A 46 8.60 0.32 -1.59
C GLN A 46 8.15 0.79 -2.98
N PRO A 47 8.14 2.12 -3.22
CA PRO A 47 7.62 2.68 -4.45
C PRO A 47 8.51 2.33 -5.65
N GLY A 48 7.92 2.41 -6.85
CA GLY A 48 8.62 2.19 -8.12
C GLY A 48 8.65 0.74 -8.62
N PHE A 49 8.06 -0.21 -7.89
CA PHE A 49 7.94 -1.60 -8.34
C PHE A 49 6.54 -2.16 -8.16
N VAL A 50 6.11 -2.96 -9.14
CA VAL A 50 4.90 -3.81 -9.04
C VAL A 50 5.27 -5.28 -9.15
N THR A 51 4.61 -6.13 -8.37
CA THR A 51 4.77 -7.59 -8.42
C THR A 51 3.46 -8.28 -8.76
N CYS A 52 3.49 -9.49 -9.30
CA CYS A 52 2.26 -10.28 -9.39
C CYS A 52 1.86 -10.77 -8.00
N HIS A 53 0.58 -11.07 -7.78
CA HIS A 53 0.07 -11.56 -6.49
C HIS A 53 0.91 -12.72 -5.89
N PRO A 54 1.32 -13.77 -6.64
CA PRO A 54 2.18 -14.83 -6.11
C PRO A 54 3.56 -14.36 -5.61
N CYS A 55 4.07 -13.24 -6.13
CA CYS A 55 5.36 -12.66 -5.74
C CYS A 55 5.22 -11.55 -4.69
N ALA A 56 4.01 -11.23 -4.22
CA ALA A 56 3.76 -10.11 -3.32
C ALA A 56 4.49 -10.23 -1.98
N ALA A 57 4.83 -11.45 -1.54
CA ALA A 57 5.64 -11.67 -0.34
C ALA A 57 7.02 -10.99 -0.41
N ALA A 58 7.56 -10.75 -1.62
CA ALA A 58 8.81 -10.02 -1.81
C ALA A 58 8.69 -8.51 -1.51
N LEU A 59 7.46 -7.98 -1.41
CA LEU A 59 7.21 -6.60 -1.00
C LEU A 59 7.09 -6.46 0.52
N LEU A 60 7.06 -7.57 1.29
CA LEU A 60 6.93 -7.48 2.73
C LEU A 60 8.21 -6.88 3.34
N PRO A 61 8.09 -5.86 4.21
CA PRO A 61 9.24 -5.39 4.96
C PRO A 61 9.73 -6.48 5.90
N ALA A 62 11.02 -6.45 6.26
CA ALA A 62 11.56 -7.38 7.23
C ALA A 62 10.85 -7.19 8.58
N THR A 63 10.35 -8.28 9.18
CA THR A 63 9.62 -8.25 10.45
C THR A 63 10.39 -7.52 11.53
N GLY A 64 9.75 -6.54 12.19
CA GLY A 64 10.36 -5.76 13.26
C GLY A 64 11.33 -4.65 12.81
N SER A 65 11.57 -4.52 11.51
CA SER A 65 12.37 -3.42 10.94
C SER A 65 11.73 -2.05 11.20
N ALA A 66 12.47 -0.98 10.93
CA ALA A 66 11.91 0.37 10.93
C ALA A 66 10.83 0.52 9.85
N SER A 67 11.05 -0.05 8.66
CA SER A 67 10.09 -0.01 7.54
C SER A 67 8.76 -0.69 7.90
N ASP A 68 8.81 -1.87 8.53
CA ASP A 68 7.64 -2.61 9.04
C ASP A 68 6.82 -1.82 10.09
N ARG A 69 7.42 -0.79 10.68
CA ARG A 69 6.80 0.05 11.71
C ARG A 69 6.60 1.50 11.30
N THR A 70 6.89 1.87 10.06
CA THR A 70 6.78 3.26 9.63
C THR A 70 5.44 3.51 8.95
N CYS A 71 4.75 4.56 9.36
CA CYS A 71 3.49 4.98 8.72
C CYS A 71 3.78 5.56 7.34
N ASP A 72 3.15 5.04 6.29
CA ASP A 72 3.37 5.51 4.91
C ASP A 72 2.94 6.97 4.70
N ARG A 73 2.01 7.47 5.52
CA ARG A 73 1.51 8.85 5.39
C ARG A 73 2.37 9.88 6.11
N CYS A 74 2.62 9.66 7.41
CA CYS A 74 3.26 10.65 8.26
C CYS A 74 4.71 10.34 8.58
N HIS A 75 5.24 9.22 8.08
CA HIS A 75 6.61 8.74 8.28
C HIS A 75 7.01 8.53 9.74
N ARG A 76 6.05 8.59 10.67
CA ARG A 76 6.28 8.30 12.09
C ARG A 76 6.46 6.79 12.26
N GLN A 77 7.51 6.41 12.97
CA GLN A 77 7.70 5.05 13.44
C GLN A 77 6.75 4.76 14.61
N CYS A 78 5.90 3.77 14.42
CA CYS A 78 4.94 3.27 15.39
C CYS A 78 5.62 2.24 16.30
N ILE A 79 5.17 2.14 17.55
CA ILE A 79 5.77 1.27 18.55
C ILE A 79 4.71 0.26 19.03
N PRO A 80 4.64 -0.95 18.43
CA PRO A 80 3.61 -1.94 18.76
C PRO A 80 3.58 -2.31 20.25
N ALA A 81 4.75 -2.39 20.89
CA ALA A 81 4.88 -2.70 22.32
C ALA A 81 4.21 -1.65 23.24
N LEU A 82 3.96 -0.44 22.74
CA LEU A 82 3.26 0.63 23.45
C LEU A 82 1.79 0.77 23.03
N GLY A 83 1.23 -0.23 22.34
CA GLY A 83 -0.16 -0.19 21.88
C GLY A 83 -0.38 0.69 20.64
N ASP A 84 0.68 1.03 19.92
CA ASP A 84 0.65 1.84 18.70
C ASP A 84 1.21 1.04 17.52
N PRO A 85 0.48 0.04 16.99
CA PRO A 85 0.91 -0.75 15.84
C PRO A 85 0.67 0.00 14.51
N ILE A 86 1.34 -0.48 13.46
CA ILE A 86 0.90 -0.20 12.09
C ILE A 86 -0.38 -0.99 11.81
N HIS A 87 -1.36 -0.29 11.24
CA HIS A 87 -2.58 -0.89 10.72
C HIS A 87 -2.43 -1.12 9.22
N PRO A 88 -2.34 -2.38 8.77
CA PRO A 88 -2.29 -2.69 7.36
C PRO A 88 -3.64 -2.36 6.71
N ALA A 89 -3.58 -1.77 5.52
CA ALA A 89 -4.73 -1.53 4.67
C ALA A 89 -4.35 -1.84 3.22
N ALA A 90 -5.38 -2.01 2.39
CA ALA A 90 -5.22 -2.14 0.95
C ALA A 90 -6.30 -1.35 0.25
N THR A 91 -5.96 -0.79 -0.91
CA THR A 91 -6.91 -0.19 -1.84
C THR A 91 -6.65 -0.74 -3.24
N GLN A 92 -7.59 -0.55 -4.16
CA GLN A 92 -7.45 -0.99 -5.54
C GLN A 92 -7.51 0.20 -6.49
N VAL A 93 -6.57 0.25 -7.44
CA VAL A 93 -6.55 1.21 -8.55
C VAL A 93 -6.47 0.43 -9.85
N GLY A 94 -7.55 0.43 -10.62
CA GLY A 94 -7.66 -0.40 -11.80
C GLY A 94 -7.40 -1.88 -11.48
N ALA A 95 -6.36 -2.45 -12.08
CA ALA A 95 -5.95 -3.84 -11.87
C ALA A 95 -4.78 -4.00 -10.86
N ILE A 96 -4.52 -2.98 -10.05
CA ILE A 96 -3.41 -2.94 -9.09
C ILE A 96 -3.99 -2.85 -7.68
N LEU A 97 -3.60 -3.81 -6.83
CA LEU A 97 -3.79 -3.76 -5.39
C LEU A 97 -2.64 -2.96 -4.78
N VAL A 98 -2.96 -1.95 -4.00
CA VAL A 98 -2.01 -1.05 -3.35
C VAL A 98 -2.02 -1.31 -1.87
N LEU A 99 -0.89 -1.76 -1.34
CA LEU A 99 -0.68 -2.04 0.07
C LEU A 99 -0.12 -0.81 0.77
N LEU A 100 -0.63 -0.54 1.97
CA LEU A 100 -0.17 0.55 2.82
C LEU A 100 -0.27 0.20 4.30
N GLY A 101 0.65 0.72 5.10
CA GLY A 101 0.68 0.64 6.56
C GLY A 101 0.47 2.01 7.16
N LEU A 102 -0.62 2.20 7.92
CA LEU A 102 -0.96 3.48 8.53
C LEU A 102 -0.98 3.40 10.05
N CYS A 103 -0.56 4.46 10.74
CA CYS A 103 -0.87 4.59 12.16
C CYS A 103 -2.38 4.83 12.36
N ARG A 104 -2.90 4.59 13.57
CA ARG A 104 -4.33 4.74 13.87
C ARG A 104 -4.90 6.12 13.51
N GLN A 105 -4.11 7.18 13.69
CA GLN A 105 -4.54 8.54 13.36
C GLN A 105 -4.66 8.75 11.85
N CYS A 106 -3.70 8.25 11.07
CA CYS A 106 -3.72 8.33 9.62
C CYS A 106 -4.80 7.40 9.03
N LEU A 107 -4.96 6.19 9.55
CA LEU A 107 -6.01 5.27 9.11
C LEU A 107 -7.40 5.93 9.16
N ARG A 108 -7.73 6.59 10.27
CA ARG A 108 -9.02 7.29 10.41
C ARG A 108 -9.22 8.47 9.46
N ARG A 109 -8.13 9.02 8.91
CA ARG A 109 -8.19 10.10 7.92
C ARG A 109 -8.32 9.55 6.49
N GLU A 110 -7.68 8.42 6.21
CA GLU A 110 -7.60 7.86 4.85
C GLU A 110 -8.66 6.82 4.54
N VAL A 111 -9.15 6.14 5.56
CA VAL A 111 -10.16 5.09 5.48
C VAL A 111 -11.26 5.48 6.48
N PRO A 112 -12.19 6.38 6.08
CA PRO A 112 -13.37 6.66 6.89
C PRO A 112 -14.17 5.37 7.07
N GLN A 113 -14.54 5.06 8.31
CA GLN A 113 -15.34 3.89 8.67
C GLN A 113 -16.82 4.11 8.36
#